data_AF-A0A9X3YL13-F1
#
_entry.id   AF-A0A9X3YL13-F1
#
_cell.length_a   1.000
_cell.length_b   1.000
_cell.length_c   1.000
_cell.angle_alpha   90.00
_cell.angle_beta   90.00
_cell.angle_gamma   90.00
#
_symmetry.space_group_name_H-M   'P 1'
#
loop_
_entity.id
_entity.type
_entity.pdbx_description
1 polymer ?
#
loop_
_entity_poly.entity_id
_entity_poly.type
_entity_poly.pdbx_seq_one_letter_code
_entity_poly.pdbx_strand_id
1 'polypeptide(L)'
;MKHLLRLAAPALLLVAGAAAADTIPVTVLSATVKDQHITNASVTVQRNGAASVEARTGIDGKATVETEAADDAESLLIIKMQGYSTLVARCPCKGLTYALSPVMKSLDGLRIVLTWGKKPDDVDSHVVYPGNHVYFASKQGADANLDVDDTDSYGPETITLEKKHLGETYLYAVHDYTDSDKPNTPNLSTSQAKVYVYIGQSLVRSYSVPTGKTGNLWTVFRINGDGEFQDINTMGGTTASGDALGAQLAQASGGAITAVAATTDAMTQAKELNRAGEAAYHAGNLDGAIDSYRSAIDLYPEYGQAYSNLGLAYQKAGRPAEAIWANRKAIALASGATAPTVRASSYYNIGKLYEESGQFADAQRSYEQAKSQKANPVYDKAIERVKGKQ
;
A
#
# COMPACT_ATOMS: atom_id res chain seq x y z
N MET A 1 -8.33 75.97 25.28
CA MET A 1 -9.50 75.49 24.52
C MET A 1 -9.09 74.23 23.77
N LYS A 2 -9.86 73.14 23.96
CA LYS A 2 -9.63 71.82 23.38
C LYS A 2 -9.89 71.86 21.87
N HIS A 3 -8.90 71.51 21.05
CA HIS A 3 -9.17 71.07 19.67
C HIS A 3 -8.92 69.56 19.58
N LEU A 4 -10.02 68.81 19.49
CA LEU A 4 -10.01 67.42 19.08
C LEU A 4 -9.62 67.35 17.59
N LEU A 5 -8.49 66.73 17.27
CA LEU A 5 -8.27 66.15 15.95
C LEU A 5 -8.68 64.67 16.02
N ARG A 6 -9.81 64.33 15.38
CA ARG A 6 -10.16 62.94 15.06
C ARG A 6 -9.27 62.50 13.90
N LEU A 7 -8.28 61.64 14.16
CA LEU A 7 -7.65 60.85 13.09
C LEU A 7 -8.63 59.76 12.66
N ALA A 8 -9.06 59.81 11.40
CA ALA A 8 -9.76 58.71 10.75
C ALA A 8 -8.74 57.59 10.49
N ALA A 9 -8.97 56.41 11.06
CA ALA A 9 -8.23 55.20 10.70
C ALA A 9 -8.61 54.81 9.26
N PRO A 10 -7.66 54.50 8.37
CA PRO A 10 -7.99 53.98 7.05
C PRO A 10 -8.57 52.57 7.24
N ALA A 11 -9.79 52.37 6.74
CA ALA A 11 -10.37 51.04 6.62
C ALA A 11 -9.51 50.25 5.61
N LEU A 12 -8.69 49.33 6.13
CA LEU A 12 -7.97 48.37 5.31
C LEU A 12 -9.01 47.39 4.76
N LEU A 13 -9.46 47.62 3.53
CA LEU A 13 -10.26 46.66 2.79
C LEU A 13 -9.37 45.42 2.56
N LEU A 14 -9.58 44.36 3.36
CA LEU A 14 -9.15 43.02 2.98
C LEU A 14 -9.97 42.62 1.76
N VAL A 15 -9.41 42.80 0.58
CA VAL A 15 -9.89 42.10 -0.62
C VAL A 15 -9.51 40.64 -0.41
N ALA A 16 -10.45 39.84 0.10
CA ALA A 16 -10.37 38.40 0.00
C ALA A 16 -10.43 38.07 -1.49
N GLY A 17 -9.27 37.87 -2.12
CA GLY A 17 -9.21 37.28 -3.44
C GLY A 17 -9.82 35.88 -3.34
N ALA A 18 -10.95 35.66 -4.01
CA ALA A 18 -11.47 34.31 -4.18
C ALA A 18 -10.36 33.50 -4.87
N ALA A 19 -9.83 32.48 -4.20
CA ALA A 19 -8.95 31.52 -4.84
C ALA A 19 -9.73 30.91 -6.00
N ALA A 20 -9.17 30.94 -7.21
CA ALA A 20 -9.82 30.35 -8.35
C ALA A 20 -9.99 28.84 -8.08
N ALA A 21 -11.21 28.34 -8.20
CA ALA A 21 -11.50 26.91 -8.08
C ALA A 21 -10.67 26.15 -9.14
N ASP A 22 -9.91 25.16 -8.67
CA ASP A 22 -9.19 24.24 -9.53
C ASP A 22 -10.07 23.03 -9.86
N THR A 23 -9.73 22.31 -10.92
CA THR A 23 -10.46 21.09 -11.32
C THR A 23 -9.50 19.92 -11.44
N ILE A 24 -9.86 18.80 -10.80
CA ILE A 24 -9.11 17.55 -10.87
C ILE A 24 -9.98 16.52 -11.63
N PRO A 25 -9.78 16.40 -12.96
CA PRO A 25 -10.43 15.34 -13.73
C PRO A 25 -9.75 14.00 -13.42
N VAL A 26 -10.56 12.98 -13.17
CA VAL A 26 -10.09 11.60 -12.94
C VAL A 26 -10.88 10.62 -13.79
N THR A 27 -10.20 9.59 -14.26
CA THR A 27 -10.82 8.39 -14.83
C THR A 27 -10.59 7.24 -13.88
N VAL A 28 -11.64 6.49 -13.56
CA VAL A 28 -11.59 5.33 -12.67
C VAL A 28 -11.94 4.06 -13.42
N LEU A 29 -10.99 3.14 -13.51
CA LEU A 29 -11.10 1.85 -14.16
C LEU A 29 -11.08 0.69 -13.14
N SER A 30 -11.43 -0.50 -13.61
CA SER A 30 -11.22 -1.75 -12.89
C SER A 30 -9.74 -2.12 -12.93
N ALA A 31 -9.17 -2.50 -11.79
CA ALA A 31 -7.81 -3.01 -11.77
C ALA A 31 -7.70 -4.46 -12.30
N THR A 32 -8.80 -5.15 -12.55
CA THR A 32 -8.77 -6.58 -12.91
C THR A 32 -9.45 -6.90 -14.24
N VAL A 33 -9.99 -5.89 -14.92
CA VAL A 33 -10.66 -6.05 -16.21
C VAL A 33 -10.26 -4.87 -17.08
N LYS A 34 -9.52 -5.14 -18.16
CA LYS A 34 -9.02 -4.12 -19.09
C LYS A 34 -10.19 -3.24 -19.59
N ASP A 35 -9.97 -1.92 -19.56
CA ASP A 35 -10.90 -0.87 -20.01
C ASP A 35 -12.28 -0.83 -19.35
N GLN A 36 -12.50 -1.59 -18.27
CA GLN A 36 -13.78 -1.55 -17.56
C GLN A 36 -13.88 -0.30 -16.68
N HIS A 37 -14.75 0.63 -17.07
CA HIS A 37 -15.06 1.83 -16.28
C HIS A 37 -15.81 1.50 -14.99
N ILE A 38 -15.44 2.14 -13.88
CA ILE A 38 -16.16 2.03 -12.61
C ILE A 38 -17.14 3.20 -12.48
N THR A 39 -18.44 2.89 -12.55
CA THR A 39 -19.52 3.86 -12.37
C THR A 39 -19.85 4.07 -10.90
N ASN A 40 -20.24 5.31 -10.55
CA ASN A 40 -20.71 5.71 -9.22
C ASN A 40 -19.70 5.51 -8.07
N ALA A 41 -18.40 5.47 -8.38
CA ALA A 41 -17.36 5.56 -7.36
C ALA A 41 -17.34 6.99 -6.78
N SER A 42 -17.24 7.11 -5.47
CA SER A 42 -16.96 8.39 -4.80
C SER A 42 -15.50 8.76 -5.03
N VAL A 43 -15.26 9.98 -5.49
CA VAL A 43 -13.94 10.58 -5.69
C VAL A 43 -13.88 11.81 -4.81
N THR A 44 -13.10 11.74 -3.74
CA THR A 44 -12.96 12.81 -2.76
C THR A 44 -11.56 13.41 -2.82
N VAL A 45 -11.47 14.74 -2.84
CA VAL A 45 -10.22 15.47 -2.62
C VAL A 45 -10.24 16.02 -1.20
N GLN A 46 -9.19 15.71 -0.43
CA GLN A 46 -9.03 16.15 0.95
C GLN A 46 -7.68 16.84 1.14
N ARG A 47 -7.68 17.95 1.87
CA ARG A 47 -6.48 18.65 2.32
C ARG A 47 -6.64 19.03 3.78
N ASN A 48 -5.55 18.97 4.55
CA ASN A 48 -5.61 19.35 5.95
C ASN A 48 -6.02 20.82 6.11
N GLY A 49 -6.99 21.09 6.98
CA GLY A 49 -7.55 22.44 7.21
C GLY A 49 -8.53 22.95 6.14
N ALA A 50 -8.86 22.15 5.13
CA ALA A 50 -9.86 22.49 4.10
C ALA A 50 -11.06 21.54 4.14
N ALA A 51 -12.20 21.99 3.61
CA ALA A 51 -13.35 21.13 3.40
C ALA A 51 -13.02 20.07 2.34
N SER A 52 -13.43 18.82 2.58
CA SER A 52 -13.35 17.77 1.57
C SER A 52 -14.40 18.00 0.49
N VAL A 53 -14.03 17.84 -0.77
CA VAL A 53 -14.98 17.89 -1.90
C VAL A 53 -15.10 16.51 -2.52
N GLU A 54 -16.34 16.08 -2.80
CA GLU A 54 -16.66 14.80 -3.44
C GLU A 54 -17.32 15.01 -4.81
N ALA A 55 -16.91 14.21 -5.80
CA ALA A 55 -17.63 13.97 -7.04
C ALA A 55 -17.89 12.46 -7.21
N ARG A 56 -18.72 12.09 -8.18
CA ARG A 56 -18.97 10.68 -8.52
C ARG A 56 -18.70 10.40 -9.98
N THR A 57 -18.23 9.19 -10.26
CA THR A 57 -17.95 8.77 -11.62
C THR A 57 -19.23 8.48 -12.41
N GLY A 58 -19.26 8.93 -13.67
CA GLY A 58 -20.29 8.59 -14.64
C GLY A 58 -20.19 7.17 -15.17
N ILE A 59 -21.01 6.84 -16.16
CA ILE A 59 -20.97 5.55 -16.87
C ILE A 59 -19.65 5.32 -17.64
N ASP A 60 -18.96 6.40 -17.97
CA ASP A 60 -17.64 6.45 -18.59
C ASP A 60 -16.50 6.43 -17.58
N GLY A 61 -16.80 6.17 -16.29
CA GLY A 61 -15.82 6.11 -15.21
C GLY A 61 -15.16 7.46 -14.89
N LYS A 62 -15.64 8.57 -15.44
CA LYS A 62 -15.02 9.89 -15.24
C LYS A 62 -15.73 10.69 -14.16
N ALA A 63 -14.95 11.43 -13.39
CA ALA A 63 -15.43 12.45 -12.46
C ALA A 63 -14.52 13.68 -12.53
N THR A 64 -15.09 14.86 -12.30
CA THR A 64 -14.32 16.09 -12.12
C THR A 64 -14.62 16.61 -10.73
N VAL A 65 -13.58 16.72 -9.90
CA VAL A 65 -13.70 17.34 -8.57
C VAL A 65 -13.32 18.81 -8.69
N GLU A 66 -14.24 19.70 -8.36
CA GLU A 66 -13.99 21.14 -8.24
C GLU A 66 -13.49 21.43 -6.83
N THR A 67 -12.28 21.98 -6.69
CA THR A 67 -11.66 22.14 -5.37
C THR A 67 -10.79 23.39 -5.29
N GLU A 68 -10.77 24.03 -4.13
CA GLU A 68 -9.81 25.11 -3.84
C GLU A 68 -8.45 24.56 -3.38
N ALA A 69 -8.37 23.25 -3.09
CA ALA A 69 -7.12 22.60 -2.73
C ALA A 69 -6.21 22.47 -3.96
N ALA A 70 -4.97 22.92 -3.85
CA ALA A 70 -3.99 22.74 -4.91
C ALA A 70 -3.67 21.25 -5.14
N ASP A 71 -3.43 20.89 -6.40
CA ASP A 71 -3.00 19.55 -6.82
C ASP A 71 -1.53 19.27 -6.47
N ASP A 72 -1.24 19.15 -5.18
CA ASP A 72 0.11 18.99 -4.62
C ASP A 72 0.18 17.87 -3.58
N ALA A 73 1.38 17.62 -3.04
CA ALA A 73 1.64 16.52 -2.09
C ALA A 73 0.89 16.62 -0.75
N GLU A 74 0.29 17.77 -0.44
CA GLU A 74 -0.53 18.00 0.76
C GLU A 74 -2.00 17.62 0.55
N SER A 75 -2.40 17.39 -0.70
CA SER A 75 -3.72 16.94 -1.07
C SER A 75 -3.76 15.42 -1.27
N LEU A 76 -4.85 14.81 -0.82
CA LEU A 76 -5.16 13.39 -1.00
C LEU A 76 -6.36 13.24 -1.92
N LEU A 77 -6.23 12.37 -2.92
CA LEU A 77 -7.33 11.81 -3.67
C LEU A 77 -7.75 10.49 -3.03
N ILE A 78 -9.01 10.37 -2.65
CA ILE A 78 -9.58 9.17 -2.04
C ILE A 78 -10.70 8.67 -2.95
N ILE A 79 -10.59 7.43 -3.44
CA ILE A 79 -11.60 6.81 -4.29
C ILE A 79 -12.21 5.61 -3.58
N LYS A 80 -13.54 5.60 -3.46
CA LYS A 80 -14.31 4.56 -2.75
C LYS A 80 -15.41 3.99 -3.62
N MET A 81 -15.54 2.67 -3.59
CA MET A 81 -16.66 1.94 -4.18
C MET A 81 -16.91 0.67 -3.37
N GLN A 82 -18.18 0.33 -3.13
CA GLN A 82 -18.53 -0.90 -2.40
C GLN A 82 -18.00 -2.12 -3.15
N GLY A 83 -17.37 -3.06 -2.44
CA GLY A 83 -16.75 -4.26 -3.04
C GLY A 83 -15.34 -4.04 -3.57
N TYR A 84 -14.81 -2.81 -3.46
CA TYR A 84 -13.45 -2.46 -3.84
C TYR A 84 -12.65 -1.97 -2.63
N SER A 85 -11.34 -2.15 -2.70
CA SER A 85 -10.39 -1.56 -1.75
C SER A 85 -10.41 -0.04 -1.93
N THR A 86 -10.36 0.69 -0.82
CA THR A 86 -10.25 2.16 -0.88
C THR A 86 -8.88 2.54 -1.44
N LEU A 87 -8.86 3.34 -2.50
CA LEU A 87 -7.65 3.93 -3.05
C LEU A 87 -7.42 5.27 -2.36
N VAL A 88 -6.19 5.48 -1.88
CA VAL A 88 -5.73 6.77 -1.34
C VAL A 88 -4.43 7.13 -2.06
N ALA A 89 -4.44 8.24 -2.79
CA ALA A 89 -3.29 8.72 -3.54
C ALA A 89 -2.90 10.12 -3.09
N ARG A 90 -1.63 10.33 -2.79
CA ARG A 90 -1.08 11.70 -2.65
C ARG A 90 -0.99 12.33 -4.03
N CYS A 91 -1.41 13.58 -4.14
CA CYS A 91 -1.30 14.34 -5.38
C CYS A 91 0.16 14.79 -5.64
N PRO A 92 0.55 15.19 -6.87
CA PRO A 92 -0.29 15.56 -8.01
C PRO A 92 -1.10 14.40 -8.57
N CYS A 93 -2.35 14.66 -8.93
CA CYS A 93 -3.35 13.69 -9.33
C CYS A 93 -3.88 13.94 -10.76
N LYS A 94 -3.65 15.13 -11.32
CA LYS A 94 -4.09 15.45 -12.67
C LYS A 94 -3.37 14.64 -13.73
N GLY A 95 -4.12 14.25 -14.76
CA GLY A 95 -3.58 13.53 -15.91
C GLY A 95 -3.27 12.05 -15.65
N LEU A 96 -3.78 11.50 -14.54
CA LEU A 96 -3.65 10.09 -14.19
C LEU A 96 -4.99 9.36 -14.31
N THR A 97 -4.92 8.12 -14.79
CA THR A 97 -6.00 7.14 -14.67
C THR A 97 -5.77 6.34 -13.39
N TYR A 98 -6.84 6.12 -12.62
CA TYR A 98 -6.80 5.34 -11.38
C TYR A 98 -7.58 4.05 -11.56
N ALA A 99 -7.14 2.98 -10.89
CA ALA A 99 -7.82 1.70 -10.96
C ALA A 99 -8.18 1.17 -9.58
N LEU A 100 -9.44 0.79 -9.41
CA LEU A 100 -9.92 0.22 -8.16
C LEU A 100 -9.75 -1.29 -8.17
N SER A 101 -9.06 -1.79 -7.14
CA SER A 101 -8.91 -3.21 -6.85
C SER A 101 -10.16 -3.76 -6.18
N PRO A 102 -10.86 -4.76 -6.76
CA PRO A 102 -11.86 -5.52 -6.02
C PRO A 102 -11.28 -6.10 -4.72
N VAL A 103 -12.08 -6.16 -3.65
CA VAL A 103 -11.63 -6.73 -2.37
C VAL A 103 -11.12 -8.15 -2.58
N MET A 104 -9.89 -8.39 -2.16
CA MET A 104 -9.24 -9.69 -2.28
C MET A 104 -9.69 -10.63 -1.15
N LYS A 105 -9.92 -11.90 -1.49
CA LYS A 105 -10.34 -12.93 -0.53
C LYS A 105 -9.20 -13.84 -0.07
N SER A 106 -8.12 -13.93 -0.86
CA SER A 106 -6.96 -14.75 -0.52
C SER A 106 -6.23 -14.18 0.69
N LEU A 107 -5.89 -15.06 1.65
CA LEU A 107 -5.14 -14.71 2.85
C LEU A 107 -3.70 -14.26 2.55
N ASP A 108 -3.09 -14.89 1.54
CA ASP A 108 -1.73 -14.63 1.10
C ASP A 108 -1.68 -13.94 -0.27
N GLY A 109 -2.82 -13.41 -0.70
CA GLY A 109 -2.91 -12.64 -1.94
C GLY A 109 -2.22 -11.28 -1.84
N LEU A 110 -1.89 -10.71 -2.99
CA LEU A 110 -1.39 -9.35 -3.16
C LEU A 110 -1.87 -8.83 -4.51
N ARG A 111 -2.36 -7.59 -4.58
CA ARG A 111 -2.57 -6.92 -5.86
C ARG A 111 -1.70 -5.69 -5.96
N ILE A 112 -1.00 -5.56 -7.08
CA ILE A 112 -0.10 -4.46 -7.39
C ILE A 112 -0.69 -3.74 -8.60
N VAL A 113 -1.04 -2.47 -8.42
CA VAL A 113 -1.65 -1.63 -9.46
C VAL A 113 -0.67 -0.51 -9.80
N LEU A 114 -0.18 -0.51 -11.03
CA LEU A 114 0.64 0.54 -11.62
C LEU A 114 -0.26 1.52 -12.39
N THR A 115 -0.01 2.80 -12.20
CA THR A 115 -0.64 3.88 -12.99
C THR A 115 0.43 4.89 -13.36
N TRP A 116 0.41 5.45 -14.56
CA TRP A 116 1.33 6.51 -14.99
C TRP A 116 0.59 7.56 -15.82
N GLY A 117 1.24 8.69 -16.04
CA GLY A 117 0.74 9.73 -16.92
C GLY A 117 1.00 9.40 -18.39
N LYS A 118 0.52 10.25 -19.30
CA LYS A 118 0.59 10.02 -20.76
C LYS A 118 1.97 9.66 -21.35
N LYS A 119 3.07 10.02 -20.69
CA LYS A 119 4.43 9.76 -21.18
C LYS A 119 5.30 9.17 -20.07
N PRO A 120 6.18 8.21 -20.35
CA PRO A 120 6.34 7.49 -21.63
C PRO A 120 5.07 6.68 -21.97
N ASP A 121 4.92 6.29 -23.23
CA ASP A 121 3.65 5.69 -23.70
C ASP A 121 3.46 4.30 -23.09
N ASP A 122 4.53 3.52 -23.03
CA ASP A 122 4.51 2.12 -22.62
C ASP A 122 5.46 1.88 -21.43
N VAL A 123 4.88 1.43 -20.31
CA VAL A 123 5.55 1.20 -19.03
C VAL A 123 5.07 -0.12 -18.45
N ASP A 124 5.98 -1.10 -18.39
CA ASP A 124 5.69 -2.47 -18.02
C ASP A 124 5.88 -2.76 -16.53
N SER A 125 4.98 -3.58 -16.00
CA SER A 125 5.02 -4.20 -14.68
C SER A 125 5.78 -5.52 -14.75
N HIS A 126 6.68 -5.70 -13.79
CA HIS A 126 7.43 -6.95 -13.63
C HIS A 126 7.32 -7.46 -12.19
N VAL A 127 6.87 -8.70 -12.03
CA VAL A 127 7.03 -9.47 -10.79
C VAL A 127 7.97 -10.64 -11.02
N VAL A 128 8.99 -10.77 -10.17
CA VAL A 128 9.95 -11.87 -10.20
C VAL A 128 9.92 -12.62 -8.87
N TYR A 129 9.87 -13.95 -8.93
CA TYR A 129 9.90 -14.86 -7.79
C TYR A 129 10.43 -16.23 -8.24
N PRO A 130 10.71 -17.20 -7.35
CA PRO A 130 11.38 -18.44 -7.71
C PRO A 130 10.75 -19.13 -8.93
N GLY A 131 11.54 -19.28 -10.00
CA GLY A 131 11.14 -19.94 -11.24
C GLY A 131 10.16 -19.15 -12.12
N ASN A 132 9.83 -17.90 -11.80
CA ASN A 132 8.79 -17.14 -12.48
C ASN A 132 9.20 -15.68 -12.73
N HIS A 133 8.84 -15.17 -13.91
CA HIS A 133 8.87 -13.76 -14.26
C HIS A 133 7.54 -13.41 -14.96
N VAL A 134 6.72 -12.61 -14.30
CA VAL A 134 5.42 -12.18 -14.82
C VAL A 134 5.56 -10.78 -15.40
N TYR A 135 5.25 -10.65 -16.70
CA TYR A 135 5.33 -9.43 -17.50
C TYR A 135 4.54 -9.61 -18.82
N PHE A 136 4.49 -8.58 -19.68
CA PHE A 136 3.64 -8.58 -20.88
C PHE A 136 3.74 -9.86 -21.75
N ALA A 137 4.95 -10.43 -21.94
CA ALA A 137 5.13 -11.62 -22.78
C ALA A 137 4.89 -12.94 -22.03
N SER A 138 4.94 -12.94 -20.70
CA SER A 138 4.68 -14.09 -19.83
C SER A 138 3.70 -13.70 -18.73
N LYS A 139 2.43 -13.50 -19.11
CA LYS A 139 1.39 -12.94 -18.23
C LYS A 139 0.98 -13.83 -17.08
N GLN A 140 1.23 -15.14 -17.17
CA GLN A 140 0.84 -16.13 -16.16
C GLN A 140 2.09 -16.76 -15.54
N GLY A 141 2.16 -16.74 -14.22
CA GLY A 141 3.08 -17.52 -13.40
C GLY A 141 2.33 -18.51 -12.52
N ALA A 142 3.05 -19.31 -11.73
CA ALA A 142 2.47 -20.36 -10.88
C ALA A 142 1.34 -19.88 -9.93
N ASP A 143 1.46 -18.68 -9.36
CA ASP A 143 0.50 -18.08 -8.43
C ASP A 143 0.32 -16.58 -8.69
N ALA A 144 0.56 -16.14 -9.92
CA ALA A 144 0.53 -14.74 -10.30
C ALA A 144 0.01 -14.53 -11.73
N ASN A 145 -0.71 -13.44 -11.95
CA ASN A 145 -1.27 -13.07 -13.24
C ASN A 145 -1.16 -11.56 -13.47
N LEU A 146 -0.77 -11.17 -14.69
CA LEU A 146 -0.92 -9.79 -15.20
C LEU A 146 -2.38 -9.62 -15.67
N ASP A 147 -3.24 -9.14 -14.77
CA ASP A 147 -4.69 -9.03 -14.97
C ASP A 147 -5.06 -7.98 -16.00
N VAL A 148 -4.36 -6.84 -15.97
CA VAL A 148 -4.52 -5.74 -16.90
C VAL A 148 -3.14 -5.38 -17.41
N ASP A 149 -3.03 -5.39 -18.73
CA ASP A 149 -1.83 -5.09 -19.51
C ASP A 149 -2.22 -4.04 -20.55
N ASP A 150 -1.70 -2.83 -20.38
CA ASP A 150 -1.98 -1.71 -21.28
C ASP A 150 -0.75 -1.47 -22.16
N THR A 151 -0.89 -1.84 -23.44
CA THR A 151 0.19 -1.75 -24.44
C THR A 151 -0.07 -0.66 -25.48
N ASP A 152 -1.17 0.08 -25.35
CA ASP A 152 -1.71 0.96 -26.39
C ASP A 152 -2.22 2.33 -25.88
N SER A 153 -2.14 2.55 -24.57
CA SER A 153 -2.50 3.79 -23.86
C SER A 153 -1.63 3.99 -22.62
N TYR A 154 -2.11 4.75 -21.63
CA TYR A 154 -1.42 4.95 -20.35
C TYR A 154 -2.32 4.52 -19.18
N GLY A 155 -1.90 3.47 -18.49
CA GLY A 155 -2.43 3.02 -17.20
C GLY A 155 -3.91 2.61 -17.14
N PRO A 156 -4.26 1.63 -16.28
CA PRO A 156 -3.38 0.93 -15.34
C PRO A 156 -2.73 -0.32 -15.95
N GLU A 157 -1.68 -0.78 -15.31
CA GLU A 157 -1.34 -2.20 -15.33
C GLU A 157 -1.57 -2.81 -13.95
N THR A 158 -1.90 -4.09 -13.91
CA THR A 158 -2.16 -4.75 -12.63
C THR A 158 -1.67 -6.19 -12.62
N ILE A 159 -0.91 -6.53 -11.59
CA ILE A 159 -0.52 -7.90 -11.27
C ILE A 159 -1.22 -8.34 -9.99
N THR A 160 -1.92 -9.47 -10.03
CA THR A 160 -2.39 -10.19 -8.84
C THR A 160 -1.49 -11.38 -8.58
N LEU A 161 -0.89 -11.43 -7.38
CA LEU A 161 -0.36 -12.66 -6.79
C LEU A 161 -1.49 -13.30 -5.98
N GLU A 162 -1.96 -14.47 -6.40
CA GLU A 162 -3.06 -15.19 -5.74
C GLU A 162 -2.60 -15.81 -4.41
N LYS A 163 -1.36 -16.31 -4.36
CA LYS A 163 -0.79 -16.89 -3.15
C LYS A 163 0.72 -16.66 -3.10
N LYS A 164 1.17 -16.00 -2.03
CA LYS A 164 2.59 -15.96 -1.66
C LYS A 164 2.94 -17.20 -0.83
N HIS A 165 4.10 -17.78 -1.10
CA HIS A 165 4.65 -18.91 -0.35
C HIS A 165 5.69 -18.43 0.66
N LEU A 166 5.61 -19.00 1.86
CA LEU A 166 6.58 -18.72 2.92
C LEU A 166 7.97 -19.22 2.50
N GLY A 167 8.99 -18.40 2.74
CA GLY A 167 10.38 -18.65 2.37
C GLY A 167 10.75 -18.13 0.98
N GLU A 168 9.78 -17.77 0.15
CA GLU A 168 10.04 -17.21 -1.18
C GLU A 168 10.20 -15.69 -1.15
N THR A 169 11.02 -15.19 -2.07
CA THR A 169 11.22 -13.75 -2.26
C THR A 169 10.51 -13.30 -3.51
N TYR A 170 9.77 -12.20 -3.41
CA TYR A 170 9.07 -11.56 -4.53
C TYR A 170 9.65 -10.17 -4.74
N LEU A 171 9.91 -9.80 -5.98
CA LEU A 171 10.38 -8.45 -6.33
C LEU A 171 9.43 -7.85 -7.36
N TYR A 172 9.05 -6.59 -7.14
CA TYR A 172 8.28 -5.81 -8.10
C TYR A 172 9.12 -4.66 -8.66
N ALA A 173 9.12 -4.54 -9.98
CA ALA A 173 9.78 -3.48 -10.72
C ALA A 173 8.89 -2.96 -11.85
N VAL A 174 9.20 -1.75 -12.29
CA VAL A 174 8.53 -1.06 -13.39
C VAL A 174 9.60 -0.70 -14.42
N HIS A 175 9.38 -1.02 -15.69
CA HIS A 175 10.33 -0.80 -16.77
C HIS A 175 9.72 0.08 -17.85
N ASP A 176 10.42 1.14 -18.23
CA ASP A 176 10.04 2.00 -19.35
C ASP A 176 10.41 1.30 -20.66
N TYR A 177 9.45 0.57 -21.23
CA TYR A 177 9.65 -0.19 -22.44
C TYR A 177 9.83 0.72 -23.66
N THR A 178 9.19 1.89 -23.64
CA THR A 178 9.34 2.95 -24.66
C THR A 178 10.81 3.32 -24.86
N ASP A 179 11.59 3.33 -23.78
CA ASP A 179 13.03 3.59 -23.77
C ASP A 179 13.86 2.37 -23.33
N SER A 180 13.41 1.16 -23.68
CA SER A 180 14.07 -0.11 -23.30
C SER A 180 15.53 -0.23 -23.75
N ASP A 181 15.93 0.45 -24.82
CA ASP A 181 17.30 0.50 -25.34
C ASP A 181 18.11 1.70 -24.82
N LYS A 182 17.51 2.59 -24.02
CA LYS A 182 18.12 3.83 -23.52
C LYS A 182 18.14 3.84 -21.98
N PRO A 183 19.13 3.18 -21.35
CA PRO A 183 19.18 3.01 -19.89
C PRO A 183 19.41 4.29 -19.08
N ASN A 184 19.66 5.42 -19.73
CA ASN A 184 20.07 6.68 -19.09
C ASN A 184 19.11 7.85 -19.39
N THR A 185 17.85 7.59 -19.76
CA THR A 185 16.85 8.65 -19.97
C THR A 185 16.22 9.11 -18.67
N PRO A 186 15.68 10.34 -18.59
CA PRO A 186 14.90 10.79 -17.44
C PRO A 186 13.39 10.47 -17.55
N ASN A 187 12.95 9.84 -18.64
CA ASN A 187 11.54 9.80 -19.04
C ASN A 187 10.66 9.04 -18.04
N LEU A 188 11.13 7.89 -17.55
CA LEU A 188 10.43 7.17 -16.47
C LEU A 188 10.29 8.03 -15.20
N SER A 189 11.28 8.85 -14.86
CA SER A 189 11.22 9.74 -13.69
C SER A 189 10.20 10.88 -13.83
N THR A 190 9.83 11.25 -15.06
CA THR A 190 8.80 12.27 -15.34
C THR A 190 7.42 11.67 -15.63
N SER A 191 7.30 10.34 -15.54
CA SER A 191 6.06 9.63 -15.85
C SER A 191 4.91 9.86 -14.89
N GLN A 192 5.19 10.41 -13.70
CA GLN A 192 4.25 10.45 -12.58
C GLN A 192 3.75 9.06 -12.16
N ALA A 193 4.49 7.99 -12.49
CA ALA A 193 4.11 6.63 -12.16
C ALA A 193 3.94 6.44 -10.65
N LYS A 194 2.87 5.72 -10.29
CA LYS A 194 2.51 5.35 -8.93
C LYS A 194 2.17 3.88 -8.87
N VAL A 195 2.57 3.25 -7.78
CA VAL A 195 2.32 1.82 -7.52
C VAL A 195 1.54 1.70 -6.23
N TYR A 196 0.38 1.06 -6.29
CA TYR A 196 -0.50 0.79 -5.17
C TYR A 196 -0.52 -0.71 -4.87
N VAL A 197 -0.32 -1.07 -3.61
CA VAL A 197 -0.23 -2.46 -3.19
C VAL A 197 -1.34 -2.78 -2.20
N TYR A 198 -2.19 -3.74 -2.53
CA TYR A 198 -3.38 -4.11 -1.78
C TYR A 198 -3.28 -5.51 -1.17
N ILE A 199 -3.76 -5.64 0.07
CA ILE A 199 -3.98 -6.91 0.78
C ILE A 199 -5.38 -6.88 1.36
N GLY A 200 -6.19 -7.90 1.06
CA GLY A 200 -7.59 -7.94 1.44
C GLY A 200 -8.35 -6.73 0.85
N GLN A 201 -8.83 -5.85 1.72
CA GLN A 201 -9.47 -4.58 1.35
C GLN A 201 -8.62 -3.33 1.67
N SER A 202 -7.39 -3.51 2.14
CA SER A 202 -6.47 -2.42 2.52
C SER A 202 -5.45 -2.11 1.43
N LEU A 203 -5.25 -0.82 1.18
CA LEU A 203 -4.01 -0.31 0.58
C LEU A 203 -2.91 -0.35 1.66
N VAL A 204 -1.90 -1.21 1.49
CA VAL A 204 -0.83 -1.43 2.48
C VAL A 204 0.47 -0.69 2.12
N ARG A 205 0.70 -0.38 0.85
CA ARG A 205 1.81 0.46 0.38
C ARG A 205 1.40 1.30 -0.83
N SER A 206 1.99 2.48 -0.93
CA SER A 206 1.92 3.35 -2.10
C SER A 206 3.33 3.86 -2.38
N TYR A 207 3.75 3.81 -3.63
CA TYR A 207 5.03 4.33 -4.09
C TYR A 207 4.82 5.32 -5.22
N SER A 208 5.69 6.33 -5.29
CA SER A 208 5.78 7.25 -6.42
C SER A 208 7.16 7.10 -7.05
N VAL A 209 7.22 7.15 -8.38
CA VAL A 209 8.48 7.07 -9.11
C VAL A 209 9.46 8.15 -8.63
N PRO A 210 10.75 7.83 -8.40
CA PRO A 210 11.72 8.84 -7.99
C PRO A 210 11.94 9.89 -9.09
N THR A 211 11.63 11.15 -8.79
CA THR A 211 11.70 12.27 -9.74
C THR A 211 13.12 12.81 -9.92
N GLY A 212 13.45 13.33 -11.10
CA GLY A 212 14.74 13.98 -11.37
C GLY A 212 15.93 13.01 -11.40
N LYS A 213 15.65 11.74 -11.73
CA LYS A 213 16.63 10.66 -11.83
C LYS A 213 16.73 10.19 -13.28
N THR A 214 17.89 9.68 -13.65
CA THR A 214 18.10 9.00 -14.94
C THR A 214 18.02 7.50 -14.75
N GLY A 215 17.35 6.81 -15.66
CA GLY A 215 17.10 5.37 -15.60
C GLY A 215 15.78 5.02 -16.30
N ASN A 216 15.75 3.86 -16.93
CA ASN A 216 14.53 3.27 -17.52
C ASN A 216 13.98 2.11 -16.67
N LEU A 217 14.57 1.79 -15.52
CA LEU A 217 14.12 0.72 -14.62
C LEU A 217 13.92 1.26 -13.21
N TRP A 218 12.70 1.13 -12.68
CA TRP A 218 12.35 1.47 -11.31
C TRP A 218 12.15 0.20 -10.48
N THR A 219 13.07 -0.09 -9.57
CA THR A 219 12.89 -1.19 -8.60
C THR A 219 12.12 -0.69 -7.40
N VAL A 220 10.91 -1.20 -7.18
CA VAL A 220 9.94 -0.58 -6.27
C VAL A 220 10.04 -1.16 -4.87
N PHE A 221 9.81 -2.46 -4.72
CA PHE A 221 9.85 -3.14 -3.44
C PHE A 221 10.18 -4.62 -3.59
N ARG A 222 10.51 -5.24 -2.47
CA ARG A 222 10.66 -6.68 -2.32
C ARG A 222 9.82 -7.18 -1.16
N ILE A 223 9.35 -8.41 -1.25
CA ILE A 223 8.84 -9.18 -0.11
C ILE A 223 9.86 -10.30 0.13
N ASN A 224 10.46 -10.34 1.32
CA ASN A 224 11.43 -11.38 1.66
C ASN A 224 10.73 -12.71 2.06
N GLY A 225 11.52 -13.75 2.33
CA GLY A 225 10.99 -15.07 2.71
C GLY A 225 10.11 -15.09 3.96
N ASP A 226 10.23 -14.10 4.85
CA ASP A 226 9.38 -13.97 6.04
C ASP A 226 8.05 -13.25 5.74
N GLY A 227 7.84 -12.81 4.48
CA GLY A 227 6.69 -12.06 4.04
C GLY A 227 6.75 -10.57 4.39
N GLU A 228 7.93 -10.05 4.76
CA GLU A 228 8.13 -8.64 5.07
C GLU A 228 8.38 -7.81 3.81
N PHE A 229 7.69 -6.67 3.70
CA PHE A 229 8.00 -5.63 2.72
C PHE A 229 9.33 -4.94 3.05
N GLN A 230 10.22 -4.95 2.07
CA GLN A 230 11.42 -4.14 1.98
C GLN A 230 11.19 -3.11 0.88
N ASP A 231 11.00 -1.86 1.29
CA ASP A 231 10.90 -0.74 0.37
C ASP A 231 12.27 -0.56 -0.32
N ILE A 232 12.31 -0.40 -1.65
CA ILE A 232 13.54 -0.20 -2.42
C ILE A 232 13.50 1.19 -3.05
N ASN A 233 12.48 1.45 -3.87
CA ASN A 233 12.18 2.72 -4.52
C ASN A 233 13.39 3.41 -5.19
N THR A 234 14.14 2.66 -6.00
CA THR A 234 15.35 3.16 -6.67
C THR A 234 15.23 3.15 -8.19
N MET A 235 15.82 4.17 -8.82
CA MET A 235 15.96 4.25 -10.27
C MET A 235 17.30 3.67 -10.71
N GLY A 236 17.28 2.86 -11.76
CA GLY A 236 18.43 2.28 -12.42
C GLY A 236 18.24 2.24 -13.94
N GLY A 237 19.28 1.85 -14.65
CA GLY A 237 19.27 1.68 -16.10
C GLY A 237 19.50 0.23 -16.48
N THR A 238 18.80 -0.24 -17.51
CA THR A 238 19.04 -1.54 -18.11
C THR A 238 18.81 -1.51 -19.63
N THR A 239 19.47 -2.40 -20.34
CA THR A 239 19.15 -2.76 -21.73
C THR A 239 18.64 -4.21 -21.81
N ALA A 240 18.52 -4.89 -20.67
CA ALA A 240 17.96 -6.23 -20.61
C ALA A 240 16.44 -6.16 -20.77
N SER A 241 15.87 -7.13 -21.46
CA SER A 241 14.43 -7.26 -21.66
C SER A 241 14.01 -8.71 -21.48
N GLY A 242 12.69 -8.93 -21.30
CA GLY A 242 12.11 -10.25 -21.08
C GLY A 242 12.83 -11.04 -19.99
N ASP A 243 13.13 -12.30 -20.26
CA ASP A 243 13.73 -13.22 -19.28
C ASP A 243 15.12 -12.75 -18.80
N ALA A 244 15.87 -12.02 -19.63
CA ALA A 244 17.16 -11.47 -19.21
C ALA A 244 16.98 -10.38 -18.14
N LEU A 245 15.93 -9.56 -18.26
CA LEU A 245 15.53 -8.61 -17.23
C LEU A 245 15.04 -9.35 -15.98
N GLY A 246 14.24 -10.39 -16.14
CA GLY A 246 13.81 -11.25 -15.04
C GLY A 246 14.99 -11.81 -14.25
N ALA A 247 16.02 -12.32 -14.94
CA ALA A 247 17.24 -12.82 -14.32
C ALA A 247 18.05 -11.71 -13.61
N GLN A 248 18.15 -10.53 -14.21
CA GLN A 248 18.78 -9.36 -13.57
C GLN A 248 18.06 -8.98 -12.27
N LEU A 249 16.72 -8.90 -12.32
CA LEU A 249 15.87 -8.56 -11.19
C LEU A 249 15.92 -9.62 -10.08
N ALA A 250 15.99 -10.90 -10.42
CA ALA A 250 16.15 -11.99 -9.45
C ALA A 250 17.43 -11.86 -8.62
N GLN A 251 18.49 -11.27 -9.21
CA GLN A 251 19.76 -11.00 -8.52
C GLN A 251 19.81 -9.63 -7.85
N ALA A 252 18.82 -8.76 -8.08
CA ALA A 252 18.78 -7.47 -7.44
C ALA A 252 18.72 -7.70 -5.92
N SER A 253 19.67 -7.14 -5.19
CA SER A 253 19.64 -7.10 -3.72
C SER A 253 18.94 -5.83 -3.27
N GLY A 254 18.22 -5.90 -2.15
CA GLY A 254 17.59 -4.74 -1.54
C GLY A 254 18.68 -3.98 -0.80
N GLY A 255 18.79 -2.67 -1.04
CA GLY A 255 19.49 -1.83 -0.08
C GLY A 255 18.72 -1.87 1.24
N ALA A 256 19.39 -2.08 2.37
CA ALA A 256 18.79 -1.82 3.66
C ALA A 256 18.48 -0.31 3.71
N ILE A 257 17.21 0.07 3.53
CA ILE A 257 16.82 1.45 3.82
C ILE A 257 16.98 1.61 5.32
N THR A 258 17.92 2.46 5.74
CA THR A 258 18.04 2.88 7.12
C THR A 258 16.74 3.58 7.50
N ALA A 259 15.94 2.94 8.33
CA ALA A 259 14.78 3.59 8.92
C ALA A 259 15.25 4.86 9.62
N VAL A 260 14.59 5.98 9.33
CA VAL A 260 14.82 7.20 10.11
C VAL A 260 14.35 6.91 11.52
N ALA A 261 15.27 7.00 12.48
CA ALA A 261 14.94 6.76 13.89
C ALA A 261 13.84 7.74 14.32
N ALA A 262 12.73 7.22 14.83
CA ALA A 262 11.65 8.04 15.35
C ALA A 262 12.15 8.88 16.55
N THR A 263 11.68 10.12 16.66
CA THR A 263 12.02 10.98 17.81
C THR A 263 11.39 10.42 19.09
N THR A 264 11.95 10.77 20.25
CA THR A 264 11.37 10.39 21.55
C THR A 264 9.91 10.83 21.68
N ASP A 265 9.57 12.01 21.15
CA ASP A 265 8.21 12.53 21.18
C ASP A 265 7.29 11.71 20.28
N ALA A 266 7.71 11.38 19.05
CA ALA A 266 6.95 10.55 18.14
C ALA A 266 6.72 9.14 18.72
N MET A 267 7.74 8.54 19.33
CA MET A 267 7.61 7.26 20.03
C MET A 267 6.65 7.32 21.22
N THR A 268 6.66 8.44 21.97
CA THR A 268 5.74 8.64 23.11
C THR A 268 4.30 8.79 22.62
N GLN A 269 4.07 9.64 21.61
CA GLN A 269 2.75 9.83 21.03
C GLN A 269 2.21 8.55 20.38
N ALA A 270 3.06 7.76 19.71
CA ALA A 270 2.69 6.46 19.16
C ALA A 270 2.23 5.48 20.26
N LYS A 271 2.88 5.46 21.42
CA LYS A 271 2.46 4.64 22.57
C LYS A 271 1.10 5.07 23.11
N GLU A 272 0.84 6.37 23.19
CA GLU A 272 -0.47 6.88 23.63
C GLU A 272 -1.58 6.53 22.63
N LEU A 273 -1.32 6.66 21.33
CA LEU A 273 -2.25 6.23 20.27
C LEU A 273 -2.50 4.72 20.32
N ASN A 274 -1.47 3.90 20.55
CA ASN A 274 -1.66 2.46 20.75
C ASN A 274 -2.56 2.17 21.97
N ARG A 275 -2.37 2.87 23.09
CA ARG A 275 -3.19 2.70 24.29
C ARG A 275 -4.65 3.13 24.06
N ALA A 276 -4.87 4.20 23.28
CA ALA A 276 -6.19 4.61 22.83
C ALA A 276 -6.85 3.54 21.93
N GLY A 277 -6.07 2.94 21.04
CA GLY A 277 -6.52 1.81 20.20
C GLY A 277 -6.94 0.59 21.02
N GLU A 278 -6.19 0.26 22.08
CA GLU A 278 -6.53 -0.82 23.01
C GLU A 278 -7.86 -0.54 23.72
N ALA A 279 -8.05 0.68 24.22
CA ALA A 279 -9.30 1.10 24.84
C ALA A 279 -10.49 1.00 23.86
N ALA A 280 -10.33 1.47 22.62
CA ALA A 280 -11.35 1.35 21.58
C ALA A 280 -11.67 -0.11 21.23
N TYR A 281 -10.64 -0.96 21.13
CA TYR A 281 -10.79 -2.40 20.86
C TYR A 281 -11.60 -3.12 21.96
N HIS A 282 -11.33 -2.80 23.22
CA HIS A 282 -12.07 -3.33 24.37
C HIS A 282 -13.50 -2.80 24.46
N ALA A 283 -13.74 -1.56 24.02
CA ALA A 283 -15.08 -1.00 23.88
C ALA A 283 -15.86 -1.56 22.68
N GLY A 284 -15.24 -2.38 21.83
CA GLY A 284 -15.86 -2.93 20.61
C GLY A 284 -15.87 -1.97 19.42
N ASN A 285 -15.29 -0.77 19.55
CA ASN A 285 -15.10 0.16 18.44
C ASN A 285 -13.86 -0.26 17.62
N LEU A 286 -14.05 -1.24 16.73
CA LEU A 286 -12.96 -1.83 15.95
C LEU A 286 -12.35 -0.86 14.94
N ASP A 287 -13.17 -0.03 14.29
CA ASP A 287 -12.68 0.96 13.32
C ASP A 287 -11.81 2.01 14.02
N GLY A 288 -12.27 2.56 15.15
CA GLY A 288 -11.47 3.49 15.95
C GLY A 288 -10.19 2.87 16.51
N ALA A 289 -10.20 1.57 16.81
CA ALA A 289 -8.99 0.85 17.21
C ALA A 289 -7.99 0.74 16.05
N ILE A 290 -8.45 0.29 14.87
CA ILE A 290 -7.64 0.19 13.65
C ILE A 290 -7.02 1.55 13.31
N ASP A 291 -7.81 2.62 13.35
CA ASP A 291 -7.33 3.97 13.04
C ASP A 291 -6.25 4.43 14.03
N SER A 292 -6.46 4.21 15.34
CA SER A 292 -5.50 4.58 16.37
C SER A 292 -4.17 3.80 16.24
N TYR A 293 -4.23 2.50 15.96
CA TYR A 293 -3.03 1.70 15.72
C TYR A 293 -2.31 2.11 14.44
N ARG A 294 -3.03 2.44 13.36
CA ARG A 294 -2.43 2.97 12.13
C ARG A 294 -1.74 4.30 12.37
N SER A 295 -2.37 5.22 13.09
CA SER A 295 -1.73 6.49 13.46
C SER A 295 -0.49 6.29 14.35
N ALA A 296 -0.50 5.30 15.25
CA ALA A 296 0.68 4.94 16.02
C ALA A 296 1.83 4.45 15.12
N ILE A 297 1.51 3.60 14.14
CA ILE A 297 2.46 3.09 13.15
C ILE A 297 3.00 4.20 12.24
N ASP A 298 2.16 5.15 11.85
CA ASP A 298 2.58 6.29 11.02
C ASP A 298 3.60 7.18 11.76
N LEU A 299 3.47 7.32 13.09
CA LEU A 299 4.44 8.06 13.92
C LEU A 299 5.69 7.26 14.28
N TYR A 300 5.53 5.95 14.51
CA TYR A 300 6.64 5.06 14.85
C TYR A 300 6.53 3.74 14.06
N PRO A 301 7.06 3.69 12.82
CA PRO A 301 6.93 2.53 11.94
C PRO A 301 7.58 1.25 12.44
N GLU A 302 8.48 1.33 13.42
CA GLU A 302 9.12 0.16 14.04
C GLU A 302 8.41 -0.31 15.32
N TYR A 303 7.21 0.24 15.62
CA TYR A 303 6.47 -0.13 16.82
C TYR A 303 5.76 -1.49 16.68
N GLY A 304 6.51 -2.59 16.82
CA GLY A 304 6.01 -3.95 16.62
C GLY A 304 4.75 -4.33 17.44
N GLN A 305 4.57 -3.74 18.63
CA GLN A 305 3.36 -3.96 19.44
C GLN A 305 2.10 -3.40 18.77
N ALA A 306 2.18 -2.21 18.15
CA ALA A 306 1.05 -1.61 17.45
C ALA A 306 0.62 -2.47 16.25
N TYR A 307 1.57 -3.10 15.55
CA TYR A 307 1.25 -4.07 14.49
C TYR A 307 0.58 -5.34 15.02
N SER A 308 1.04 -5.89 16.16
CA SER A 308 0.41 -7.06 16.79
C SER A 308 -1.04 -6.76 17.19
N ASN A 309 -1.26 -5.60 17.82
CA ASN A 309 -2.58 -5.10 18.20
C ASN A 309 -3.48 -4.82 16.98
N LEU A 310 -2.92 -4.24 15.92
CA LEU A 310 -3.62 -4.04 14.64
C LEU A 310 -4.05 -5.38 14.03
N GLY A 311 -3.21 -6.41 14.11
CA GLY A 311 -3.54 -7.76 13.65
C GLY A 311 -4.75 -8.36 14.38
N LEU A 312 -4.82 -8.20 15.70
CA LEU A 312 -5.98 -8.62 16.49
C LEU A 312 -7.26 -7.84 16.13
N ALA A 313 -7.13 -6.53 15.95
CA ALA A 313 -8.25 -5.68 15.54
C ALA A 313 -8.79 -6.08 14.16
N TYR A 314 -7.92 -6.32 13.19
CA TYR A 314 -8.30 -6.81 11.86
C TYR A 314 -8.96 -8.18 11.92
N GLN A 315 -8.42 -9.12 12.71
CA GLN A 315 -9.06 -10.43 12.89
C GLN A 315 -10.49 -10.29 13.42
N LYS A 316 -10.68 -9.49 14.47
CA LYS A 316 -12.00 -9.26 15.07
C LYS A 316 -12.96 -8.52 14.14
N ALA A 317 -12.43 -7.70 13.22
CA ALA A 317 -13.18 -7.01 12.18
C ALA A 317 -13.47 -7.87 10.94
N GLY A 318 -13.08 -9.15 10.92
CA GLY A 318 -13.30 -10.04 9.79
C GLY A 318 -12.38 -9.76 8.59
N ARG A 319 -11.18 -9.24 8.84
CA ARG A 319 -10.18 -8.83 7.84
C ARG A 319 -8.91 -9.69 7.94
N PRO A 320 -9.00 -10.99 7.60
CA PRO A 320 -7.96 -11.96 7.95
C PRO A 320 -6.65 -11.78 7.16
N ALA A 321 -6.71 -11.33 5.90
CA ALA A 321 -5.51 -11.07 5.10
C ALA A 321 -4.69 -9.90 5.68
N GLU A 322 -5.37 -8.81 6.08
CA GLU A 322 -4.73 -7.68 6.75
C GLU A 322 -4.19 -8.06 8.14
N ALA A 323 -4.90 -8.94 8.85
CA ALA A 323 -4.43 -9.47 10.13
C ALA A 323 -3.13 -10.26 9.97
N ILE A 324 -3.01 -11.12 8.95
CA ILE A 324 -1.76 -11.85 8.65
C ILE A 324 -0.64 -10.87 8.33
N TRP A 325 -0.90 -9.88 7.47
CA TRP A 325 0.09 -8.86 7.12
C TRP A 325 0.62 -8.12 8.36
N ALA A 326 -0.28 -7.67 9.24
CA ALA A 326 0.09 -6.94 10.45
C ALA A 326 0.90 -7.82 11.42
N ASN A 327 0.50 -9.08 11.61
CA ASN A 327 1.26 -10.02 12.46
C ASN A 327 2.65 -10.35 11.88
N ARG A 328 2.80 -10.50 10.56
CA ARG A 328 4.12 -10.67 9.91
C ARG A 328 5.03 -9.47 10.17
N LYS A 329 4.49 -8.26 10.08
CA LYS A 329 5.28 -7.05 10.40
C LYS A 329 5.66 -6.98 11.88
N ALA A 330 4.77 -7.40 12.79
CA ALA A 330 5.09 -7.50 14.21
C ALA A 330 6.22 -8.51 14.49
N ILE A 331 6.25 -9.65 13.77
CA ILE A 331 7.32 -10.66 13.86
C ILE A 331 8.67 -10.08 13.43
N ALA A 332 8.70 -9.38 12.29
CA ALA A 332 9.91 -8.78 11.74
C ALA A 332 10.49 -7.69 12.67
N LEU A 333 9.64 -6.85 13.24
CA LEU A 333 10.04 -5.75 14.14
C LEU A 333 10.32 -6.21 15.58
N ALA A 334 9.99 -7.45 15.94
CA ALA A 334 10.19 -7.95 17.29
C ALA A 334 11.68 -7.96 17.65
N SER A 335 12.06 -7.19 18.67
CA SER A 335 13.43 -7.04 19.15
C SER A 335 13.49 -6.99 20.69
N GLY A 336 14.70 -7.13 21.25
CA GLY A 336 14.93 -7.11 22.70
C GLY A 336 14.33 -8.31 23.46
N ALA A 337 14.22 -8.16 24.79
CA ALA A 337 13.81 -9.24 25.69
C ALA A 337 12.37 -9.74 25.45
N THR A 338 11.50 -8.90 24.89
CA THR A 338 10.11 -9.26 24.61
C THR A 338 9.92 -9.93 23.25
N ALA A 339 10.95 -9.97 22.38
CA ALA A 339 10.84 -10.48 21.02
C ALA A 339 10.24 -11.89 20.93
N PRO A 340 10.67 -12.88 21.75
CA PRO A 340 10.10 -14.23 21.67
C PRO A 340 8.60 -14.25 22.00
N THR A 341 8.13 -13.36 22.88
CA THR A 341 6.70 -13.26 23.24
C THR A 341 5.88 -12.63 22.11
N VAL A 342 6.39 -11.56 21.48
CA VAL A 342 5.74 -10.91 20.33
C VAL A 342 5.66 -11.88 19.14
N ARG A 343 6.76 -12.58 18.83
CA ARG A 343 6.78 -13.55 17.74
C ARG A 343 5.85 -14.73 18.03
N ALA A 344 5.90 -15.32 19.24
CA ALA A 344 5.04 -16.44 19.59
C ALA A 344 3.54 -16.10 19.47
N SER A 345 3.12 -14.95 20.01
CA SER A 345 1.72 -14.51 19.91
C SER A 345 1.30 -14.21 18.47
N SER A 346 2.16 -13.56 17.68
CA SER A 346 1.86 -13.23 16.29
C SER A 346 1.77 -14.48 15.40
N TYR A 347 2.68 -15.44 15.57
CA TYR A 347 2.60 -16.75 14.90
C TYR A 347 1.35 -17.53 15.29
N TYR A 348 0.97 -17.50 16.58
CA TYR A 348 -0.27 -18.13 17.02
C TYR A 348 -1.50 -17.49 16.38
N ASN A 349 -1.55 -16.16 16.31
CA ASN A 349 -2.65 -15.44 15.65
C ASN A 349 -2.75 -15.80 14.16
N ILE A 350 -1.62 -15.84 13.44
CA ILE A 350 -1.56 -16.30 12.04
C ILE A 350 -2.07 -17.75 11.92
N GLY A 351 -1.64 -18.64 12.82
CA GLY A 351 -2.10 -20.03 12.84
C GLY A 351 -3.61 -20.16 13.03
N LYS A 352 -4.21 -19.32 13.89
CA LYS A 352 -5.67 -19.27 14.05
C LYS A 352 -6.38 -18.83 12.77
N LEU A 353 -5.85 -17.83 12.08
CA LEU A 353 -6.44 -17.33 10.83
C LEU A 353 -6.40 -18.40 9.73
N TYR A 354 -5.28 -19.12 9.62
CA TYR A 354 -5.18 -20.26 8.71
C TYR A 354 -6.14 -21.40 9.10
N GLU A 355 -6.23 -21.73 10.39
CA GLU A 355 -7.14 -22.76 10.89
C GLU A 355 -8.61 -22.41 10.60
N GLU A 356 -9.00 -21.15 10.85
CA GLU A 356 -10.34 -20.62 10.56
C GLU A 356 -10.67 -20.66 9.06
N SER A 357 -9.66 -20.58 8.18
CA SER A 357 -9.82 -20.73 6.72
C SER A 357 -9.66 -22.15 6.19
N GLY A 358 -9.45 -23.15 7.07
CA GLY A 358 -9.24 -24.55 6.67
C GLY A 358 -7.86 -24.87 6.10
N GLN A 359 -6.92 -23.92 6.12
CA GLN A 359 -5.54 -24.12 5.66
C GLN A 359 -4.69 -24.78 6.78
N PHE A 360 -5.03 -26.04 7.11
CA PHE A 360 -4.49 -26.73 8.30
C PHE A 360 -2.97 -26.94 8.26
N ALA A 361 -2.37 -27.14 7.08
CA ALA A 361 -0.92 -27.25 6.95
C ALA A 361 -0.20 -25.94 7.31
N ASP A 362 -0.70 -24.80 6.81
CA ASP A 362 -0.20 -23.45 7.14
C ASP A 362 -0.44 -23.10 8.62
N ALA A 363 -1.60 -23.49 9.16
CA ALA A 363 -1.92 -23.34 10.57
C ALA A 363 -0.94 -24.10 11.46
N GLN A 364 -0.68 -25.38 11.14
CA GLN A 364 0.26 -26.21 11.90
C GLN A 364 1.66 -25.60 11.91
N ARG A 365 2.19 -25.22 10.74
CA ARG A 365 3.50 -24.56 10.64
C ARG A 365 3.57 -23.31 11.52
N SER A 366 2.52 -22.50 11.49
CA SER A 366 2.44 -21.28 12.29
C SER A 366 2.43 -21.57 13.80
N TYR A 367 1.70 -22.60 14.25
CA TYR A 367 1.71 -22.99 15.66
C TYR A 367 3.04 -23.60 16.10
N GLU A 368 3.72 -24.35 15.23
CA GLU A 368 5.08 -24.85 15.48
C GLU A 368 6.08 -23.69 15.61
N GLN A 369 5.97 -22.66 14.77
CA GLN A 369 6.75 -21.44 14.91
C GLN A 369 6.42 -20.70 16.21
N ALA A 370 5.14 -20.62 16.61
CA ALA A 370 4.77 -20.02 17.89
C ALA A 370 5.45 -20.72 19.08
N LYS A 371 5.44 -22.07 19.07
CA LYS A 371 6.07 -22.92 20.07
C LYS A 371 7.59 -22.79 20.09
N SER A 372 8.24 -22.69 18.93
CA SER A 372 9.70 -22.54 18.83
C SER A 372 10.18 -21.23 19.47
N GLN A 373 9.37 -20.18 19.41
CA GLN A 373 9.67 -18.89 20.03
C GLN A 373 9.45 -18.92 21.55
N LYS A 374 8.35 -19.51 22.02
CA LYS A 374 8.05 -19.61 23.46
C LYS A 374 7.13 -20.80 23.73
N ALA A 375 7.57 -21.76 24.54
CA ALA A 375 6.74 -22.91 24.86
C ALA A 375 5.46 -22.50 25.62
N ASN A 376 4.31 -23.01 25.18
CA ASN A 376 3.02 -22.83 25.84
C ASN A 376 2.10 -24.03 25.50
N PRO A 377 1.43 -24.67 26.48
CA PRO A 377 0.52 -25.80 26.23
C PRO A 377 -0.63 -25.48 25.25
N VAL A 378 -1.00 -24.21 25.09
CA VAL A 378 -2.00 -23.78 24.09
C VAL A 378 -1.54 -24.11 22.67
N TYR A 379 -0.24 -23.99 22.38
CA TYR A 379 0.31 -24.27 21.05
C TYR A 379 0.33 -25.76 20.77
N ASP A 380 0.65 -26.59 21.76
CA ASP A 380 0.59 -28.06 21.63
C ASP A 380 -0.82 -28.52 21.27
N LYS A 381 -1.83 -28.04 22.01
CA LYS A 381 -3.24 -28.34 21.73
C LYS A 381 -3.67 -27.86 20.34
N ALA A 382 -3.15 -26.71 19.90
CA ALA A 382 -3.46 -26.17 18.58
C ALA A 382 -2.84 -27.03 17.46
N ILE A 383 -1.58 -27.43 17.61
CA ILE A 383 -0.87 -28.35 16.69
C ILE A 383 -1.62 -29.69 16.59
N GLU A 384 -1.95 -30.32 17.72
CA GLU A 384 -2.70 -31.58 17.74
C GLU A 384 -4.05 -31.45 17.05
N ARG A 385 -4.77 -30.34 17.29
CA ARG A 385 -6.10 -30.10 16.72
C ARG A 385 -6.09 -29.97 15.19
N VAL A 386 -5.05 -29.36 14.60
CA VAL A 386 -4.95 -29.21 13.14
C VAL A 386 -4.29 -30.40 12.46
N LYS A 387 -3.39 -31.12 13.14
CA LYS A 387 -2.73 -32.32 12.60
C LYS A 387 -3.71 -33.42 12.22
N GLY A 388 -4.80 -33.57 12.96
CA GLY A 388 -5.86 -34.54 12.67
C GLY A 388 -6.79 -34.17 11.51
N LYS A 389 -6.56 -33.02 10.84
CA LYS A 389 -7.41 -32.49 9.77
C LYS A 389 -6.69 -32.31 8.44
N GLN A 390 -5.45 -32.81 8.35
CA GLN A 390 -4.62 -32.74 7.13
C GLN A 390 -5.14 -33.64 6.02
#